data_AF-A0A4Y2TPL3-F1
#
_entry.id   AF-A0A4Y2TPL3-F1
#
_cell.length_a   1.000
_cell.length_b   1.000
_cell.length_c   1.000
_cell.angle_alpha   90.00
_cell.angle_beta   90.00
_cell.angle_gamma   90.00
#
_symmetry.space_group_name_H-M   'P 1'
#
loop_
_entity.id
_entity.type
_entity.pdbx_description
1 polymer ?
#
loop_
_entity_poly.entity_id
_entity_poly.type
_entity_poly.pdbx_seq_one_letter_code
_entity_poly.pdbx_strand_id
1 'polypeptide(L)'
;MDDQTSGKDLIAAVKDVQNGKLVEYAAQNKLKKSSFKFKNVLKELSVDEIDNMWDVLSKTVINQVETIIGSNSKGSSNKSRDSPSKKAYQEVSHVIQAAIDLAVVILEQRMPASQGLLHMVVFLNRIIFELPGSLDNLKNSIALLCEKMFHLNYLYQDHELITFNTLLYVIKRSLAAKPTIGWLNVI
;
A
#
# COMPACT_ATOMS: atom_id res chain seq x y z
N MET A 1 -12.81 20.11 24.23
CA MET A 1 -11.35 19.97 24.09
C MET A 1 -11.15 19.01 22.94
N ASP A 2 -10.86 19.56 21.76
CA ASP A 2 -10.57 18.76 20.58
C ASP A 2 -9.17 18.19 20.75
N ASP A 3 -9.08 16.87 20.96
CA ASP A 3 -7.81 16.14 20.95
C ASP A 3 -7.29 16.18 19.51
N GLN A 4 -6.52 17.22 19.20
CA GLN A 4 -5.86 17.36 17.90
C GLN A 4 -4.74 16.32 17.85
N THR A 5 -5.00 15.22 17.16
CA THR A 5 -3.97 14.22 16.87
C THR A 5 -2.83 14.89 16.11
N SER A 6 -1.62 14.81 16.65
CA SER A 6 -0.42 15.49 16.16
C SER A 6 0.36 14.64 15.15
N GLY A 7 1.30 15.26 14.45
CA GLY A 7 2.30 14.53 13.64
C GLY A 7 3.06 13.45 14.43
N LYS A 8 3.31 13.67 15.73
CA LYS A 8 3.99 12.69 16.59
C LYS A 8 3.15 11.45 16.85
N ASP A 9 1.83 11.61 16.93
CA ASP A 9 0.91 10.48 17.09
C ASP A 9 0.88 9.59 15.85
N LEU A 10 1.00 10.19 14.65
CA LEU A 10 1.16 9.44 13.40
C LEU A 10 2.46 8.63 13.39
N ILE A 11 3.58 9.21 13.80
CA ILE A 11 4.86 8.49 13.90
C ILE A 11 4.75 7.33 14.90
N ALA A 12 4.09 7.54 16.04
CA ALA A 12 3.86 6.47 17.01
C ALA A 12 3.01 5.34 16.42
N ALA A 13 1.94 5.67 15.68
CA ALA A 13 1.10 4.68 15.00
C ALA A 13 1.85 3.90 13.90
N VAL A 14 2.82 4.53 13.23
CA VAL A 14 3.69 3.85 12.25
C VAL A 14 4.70 2.92 12.93
N LYS A 15 5.18 3.25 14.13
CA LYS A 15 6.10 2.39 14.89
C LYS A 15 5.40 1.16 15.49
N ASP A 16 4.09 1.27 15.74
CA ASP A 16 3.26 0.21 16.32
C ASP A 16 2.04 -0.08 15.43
N VAL A 17 2.31 -0.53 14.20
CA VAL A 17 1.28 -0.85 13.20
C VAL A 17 0.31 -1.93 13.70
N GLN A 18 0.77 -2.83 14.57
CA GLN A 18 -0.04 -3.93 15.11
C GLN A 18 -1.19 -3.45 16.00
N ASN A 19 -1.07 -2.24 16.56
CA ASN A 19 -2.09 -1.61 17.38
C ASN A 19 -3.23 -0.98 16.54
N GLY A 20 -3.20 -1.12 15.21
CA GLY A 20 -4.31 -0.72 14.33
C GLY A 20 -4.51 0.78 14.14
N LYS A 21 -3.88 1.64 14.96
CA LYS A 21 -4.02 3.11 14.89
C LYS A 21 -3.73 3.69 13.51
N LEU A 22 -2.74 3.17 12.79
CA LEU A 22 -2.45 3.63 11.42
C LEU A 22 -3.65 3.40 10.48
N VAL A 23 -4.32 2.25 10.62
CA VAL A 23 -5.52 1.91 9.85
C VAL A 23 -6.70 2.80 10.26
N GLU A 24 -6.86 3.06 11.55
CA GLU A 24 -7.87 3.99 12.06
C GLU A 24 -7.67 5.41 11.51
N TYR A 25 -6.45 5.93 11.54
CA TYR A 25 -6.09 7.22 10.97
C TYR A 25 -6.31 7.30 9.46
N ALA A 26 -6.01 6.23 8.71
CA ALA A 26 -6.31 6.15 7.29
C ALA A 26 -7.82 6.18 7.01
N ALA A 27 -8.61 5.47 7.82
CA ALA A 27 -10.07 5.51 7.72
C ALA A 27 -10.62 6.91 8.03
N GLN A 28 -10.14 7.55 9.10
CA GLN A 28 -10.52 8.91 9.47
C GLN A 28 -10.14 9.94 8.39
N ASN A 29 -8.96 9.80 7.78
CA ASN A 29 -8.49 10.69 6.71
C ASN A 29 -9.48 10.75 5.52
N LYS A 30 -10.15 9.64 5.20
CA LYS A 30 -11.16 9.54 4.12
C LYS A 30 -12.50 10.20 4.46
N LEU A 31 -12.83 10.36 5.74
CA LEU A 31 -14.10 10.94 6.16
C LEU A 31 -14.12 12.46 5.94
N LYS A 32 -15.12 12.97 5.22
CA LYS A 32 -15.26 14.42 4.93
C LYS A 32 -15.30 15.29 6.20
N LYS A 33 -15.92 14.79 7.28
CA LYS A 33 -16.12 15.52 8.54
C LYS A 33 -15.06 15.22 9.62
N SER A 34 -14.02 14.45 9.30
CA SER A 34 -12.96 14.16 10.28
C SER A 34 -12.07 15.38 10.51
N SER A 35 -11.76 15.66 11.77
CA SER A 35 -10.73 16.62 12.19
C SER A 35 -9.32 16.13 11.83
N PHE A 36 -9.13 14.81 11.74
CA PHE A 36 -7.86 14.21 11.35
C PHE A 36 -7.72 14.16 9.83
N LYS A 37 -6.62 14.72 9.33
CA LYS A 37 -6.18 14.63 7.94
C LYS A 37 -4.67 14.40 7.89
N PHE A 38 -4.23 13.39 7.13
CA PHE A 38 -2.81 13.14 6.90
C PHE A 38 -2.07 14.39 6.41
N LYS A 39 -2.69 15.14 5.49
CA LYS A 39 -2.12 16.39 4.97
C LYS A 39 -1.78 17.39 6.07
N ASN A 40 -2.61 17.47 7.12
CA ASN A 40 -2.41 18.45 8.18
C ASN A 40 -1.29 17.99 9.11
N VAL A 41 -1.35 16.74 9.58
CA VAL A 41 -0.35 16.20 10.51
C VAL A 41 1.03 16.03 9.87
N LEU A 42 1.11 15.70 8.58
CA LEU A 42 2.39 15.61 7.86
C LEU A 42 3.10 16.97 7.75
N LYS A 43 2.37 18.09 7.76
CA LYS A 43 2.98 19.43 7.71
C LYS A 43 3.61 19.84 9.04
N GLU A 44 3.29 19.15 10.12
CA GLU A 44 3.88 19.39 11.44
C GLU A 44 5.24 18.68 11.58
N LEU A 45 5.55 17.75 10.68
CA LEU A 45 6.76 16.94 10.71
C LEU A 45 7.87 17.57 9.87
N SER A 46 9.10 17.43 10.36
CA SER A 46 10.30 17.69 9.57
C SER A 46 10.50 16.63 8.48
N VAL A 47 11.32 16.95 7.48
CA VAL A 47 11.68 16.01 6.40
C VAL A 47 12.34 14.76 6.99
N ASP A 48 13.26 14.90 7.94
CA ASP A 48 13.95 13.78 8.60
C ASP A 48 12.96 12.85 9.35
N GLU A 49 11.93 13.43 9.97
CA GLU A 49 10.88 12.66 10.64
C GLU A 49 10.01 11.89 9.64
N ILE A 50 9.68 12.50 8.51
CA ILE A 50 8.94 11.84 7.41
C ILE A 50 9.78 10.70 6.83
N ASP A 51 11.07 10.92 6.59
CA ASP A 51 11.99 9.92 6.06
C ASP A 51 12.09 8.71 7.01
N ASN A 52 12.34 8.96 8.30
CA ASN A 52 12.40 7.92 9.31
C ASN A 52 11.07 7.16 9.47
N MET A 53 9.94 7.86 9.39
CA MET A 53 8.61 7.24 9.40
C MET A 53 8.47 6.23 8.25
N TRP A 54 8.89 6.59 7.04
CA TRP A 54 8.83 5.69 5.89
C TRP A 54 9.82 4.52 5.98
N ASP A 55 11.01 4.73 6.54
CA ASP A 55 11.96 3.65 6.78
C ASP A 55 11.41 2.60 7.76
N VAL A 56 10.69 3.05 8.80
CA VAL A 56 10.01 2.15 9.74
C VAL A 56 8.81 1.47 9.10
N LEU A 57 7.97 2.22 8.39
CA LEU A 57 6.76 1.69 7.76
C LEU A 57 7.10 0.65 6.68
N SER A 58 8.09 0.94 5.83
CA SER A 58 8.53 0.04 4.76
C SER A 58 9.00 -1.31 5.32
N LYS A 59 9.90 -1.30 6.31
CA LYS A 59 10.36 -2.52 7.01
C LYS A 59 9.20 -3.30 7.61
N THR A 60 8.25 -2.60 8.23
CA THR A 60 7.10 -3.23 8.88
C THR A 60 6.17 -3.91 7.87
N VAL A 61 5.84 -3.21 6.78
CA VAL A 61 5.02 -3.76 5.68
C VAL A 61 5.71 -4.96 5.03
N ILE A 62 7.00 -4.85 4.71
CA ILE A 62 7.78 -5.94 4.10
C ILE A 62 7.77 -7.17 5.01
N ASN A 63 8.11 -7.02 6.29
CA ASN A 63 8.15 -8.12 7.24
C ASN A 63 6.78 -8.81 7.40
N GLN A 64 5.70 -8.03 7.46
CA GLN A 64 4.34 -8.58 7.56
C GLN A 64 3.96 -9.37 6.31
N VAL A 65 4.24 -8.82 5.12
CA VAL A 65 3.97 -9.50 3.85
C VAL A 65 4.80 -10.76 3.71
N GLU A 66 6.10 -10.72 3.99
CA GLU A 66 6.99 -11.88 3.91
C GLU A 66 6.56 -12.99 4.88
N THR A 67 6.05 -12.64 6.06
CA THR A 67 5.51 -13.62 7.00
C THR A 67 4.30 -14.35 6.41
N ILE A 68 3.42 -13.64 5.69
CA ILE A 68 2.23 -14.22 5.08
C ILE A 68 2.55 -14.98 3.80
N ILE A 69 3.34 -14.39 2.89
CA ILE A 69 3.66 -14.99 1.59
C ILE A 69 4.72 -16.10 1.76
N GLY A 70 5.75 -15.87 2.57
CA GLY A 70 6.84 -16.82 2.82
C GLY A 70 6.41 -18.10 3.52
N SER A 71 5.31 -18.07 4.28
CA SER A 71 4.66 -19.25 4.84
C SER A 71 4.17 -20.24 3.76
N ASN A 72 3.99 -19.80 2.52
CA ASN A 72 3.59 -20.65 1.39
C ASN A 72 4.79 -21.25 0.61
N SER A 73 6.02 -20.76 0.82
CA SER A 73 7.17 -21.05 -0.06
C SER A 73 8.20 -22.02 0.52
N LYS A 74 8.24 -22.23 1.84
CA LYS A 74 9.17 -23.20 2.45
C LYS A 74 8.58 -24.59 2.45
N GLY A 75 9.06 -25.44 1.53
CA GLY A 75 8.91 -26.89 1.54
C GLY A 75 9.58 -27.57 2.74
N SER A 76 9.20 -27.17 3.96
CA SER A 76 9.58 -27.84 5.19
C SER A 76 8.57 -28.95 5.43
N SER A 77 8.96 -30.16 5.06
CA SER A 77 8.37 -31.40 5.58
C SER A 77 8.23 -31.29 7.10
N ASN A 78 7.00 -31.43 7.60
CA ASN A 78 6.60 -31.65 9.00
C ASN A 78 6.15 -30.47 9.90
N LYS A 79 5.71 -29.32 9.38
CA LYS A 79 4.82 -28.44 10.18
C LYS A 79 3.63 -27.96 9.35
N SER A 80 2.44 -28.05 9.96
CA SER A 80 1.11 -27.74 9.43
C SER A 80 1.11 -26.74 8.25
N ARG A 81 0.66 -27.21 7.07
CA ARG A 81 0.27 -26.40 5.91
C ARG A 81 -1.01 -25.61 6.21
N ASP A 82 -1.00 -24.78 7.25
CA ASP A 82 -2.07 -23.81 7.40
C ASP A 82 -1.74 -22.66 6.46
N SER A 83 -2.42 -22.63 5.32
CA SER A 83 -2.48 -21.44 4.49
C SER A 83 -2.79 -20.24 5.40
N PRO A 84 -2.14 -19.07 5.20
CA PRO A 84 -2.36 -17.95 6.08
C PRO A 84 -3.85 -17.67 6.18
N SER A 85 -4.34 -17.51 7.41
CA SER A 85 -5.78 -17.34 7.63
C SER A 85 -6.28 -16.15 6.81
N LYS A 86 -7.53 -16.22 6.32
CA LYS A 86 -8.19 -15.11 5.63
C LYS A 86 -8.08 -13.79 6.41
N LYS A 87 -8.07 -13.89 7.74
CA LYS A 87 -7.89 -12.77 8.68
C LYS A 87 -6.51 -12.12 8.56
N ALA A 88 -5.44 -12.91 8.51
CA ALA A 88 -4.08 -12.38 8.36
C ALA A 88 -3.90 -11.61 7.03
N TYR A 89 -4.44 -12.14 5.92
CA TYR A 89 -4.43 -11.43 4.63
C TYR A 89 -5.22 -10.12 4.68
N GLN A 90 -6.36 -10.09 5.40
CA GLN A 90 -7.15 -8.88 5.56
C GLN A 90 -6.41 -7.83 6.39
N GLU A 91 -5.81 -8.21 7.51
CA GLU A 91 -5.04 -7.31 8.38
C GLU A 91 -3.90 -6.64 7.61
N VAL A 92 -3.08 -7.44 6.91
CA VAL A 92 -1.98 -6.90 6.09
C VAL A 92 -2.50 -6.06 4.93
N SER A 93 -3.62 -6.45 4.31
CA SER A 93 -4.25 -5.62 3.27
C SER A 93 -4.66 -4.24 3.80
N HIS A 94 -5.17 -4.16 5.04
CA HIS A 94 -5.55 -2.88 5.64
C HIS A 94 -4.33 -2.00 5.94
N VAL A 95 -3.25 -2.58 6.43
CA VAL A 95 -1.98 -1.88 6.68
C VAL A 95 -1.40 -1.35 5.37
N ILE A 96 -1.29 -2.19 4.33
CA ILE A 96 -0.79 -1.77 3.02
C ILE A 96 -1.67 -0.66 2.46
N GLN A 97 -2.99 -0.78 2.57
CA GLN A 97 -3.90 0.26 2.09
C GLN A 97 -3.70 1.58 2.84
N ALA A 98 -3.50 1.54 4.16
CA ALA A 98 -3.24 2.74 4.95
C ALA A 98 -1.90 3.39 4.56
N ALA A 99 -0.87 2.60 4.29
CA ALA A 99 0.41 3.09 3.79
C ALA A 99 0.28 3.72 2.39
N ILE A 100 -0.52 3.12 1.49
CA ILE A 100 -0.84 3.70 0.19
C ILE A 100 -1.59 5.03 0.36
N ASP A 101 -2.60 5.09 1.22
CA ASP A 101 -3.37 6.32 1.47
C ASP A 101 -2.46 7.45 1.97
N LEU A 102 -1.48 7.13 2.82
CA LEU A 102 -0.48 8.09 3.30
C LEU A 102 0.48 8.53 2.19
N ALA A 103 0.96 7.59 1.37
CA ALA A 103 1.85 7.86 0.24
C ALA A 103 1.17 8.78 -0.80
N VAL A 104 -0.10 8.53 -1.09
CA VAL A 104 -0.89 9.36 -2.01
C VAL A 104 -0.92 10.82 -1.55
N VAL A 105 -1.02 11.06 -0.24
CA VAL A 105 -1.02 12.42 0.32
C VAL A 105 0.35 13.09 0.17
N ILE A 106 1.46 12.38 0.43
CA ILE A 106 2.83 12.87 0.18
C ILE A 106 2.97 13.35 -1.27
N LEU A 107 2.54 12.52 -2.23
CA LEU A 107 2.61 12.81 -3.65
C LEU A 107 1.73 14.01 -4.04
N GLU A 108 0.50 14.10 -3.51
CA GLU A 108 -0.43 15.21 -3.79
C GLU A 108 0.05 16.54 -3.22
N GLN A 109 0.72 16.50 -2.07
CA GLN A 109 1.31 17.69 -1.46
C GLN A 109 2.69 18.03 -2.03
N ARG A 110 3.18 17.26 -3.02
CA ARG A 110 4.52 17.41 -3.61
C ARG A 110 5.63 17.43 -2.56
N MET A 111 5.44 16.65 -1.49
CA MET A 111 6.46 16.48 -0.47
C MET A 111 7.60 15.60 -1.02
N PRO A 112 8.86 15.76 -0.56
CA PRO A 112 9.95 14.88 -0.96
C PRO A 112 9.57 13.40 -0.73
N ALA A 113 9.86 12.55 -1.70
CA ALA A 113 9.72 11.10 -1.50
C ALA A 113 10.99 10.58 -0.86
N SER A 114 10.84 10.04 0.34
CA SER A 114 11.93 9.39 1.06
C SER A 114 12.36 8.10 0.36
N GLN A 115 13.60 7.69 0.58
CA GLN A 115 14.09 6.39 0.10
C GLN A 115 13.24 5.23 0.66
N GLY A 116 12.80 5.31 1.92
CA GLY A 116 11.89 4.34 2.51
C GLY A 116 10.56 4.20 1.76
N LEU A 117 9.99 5.31 1.26
CA LEU A 117 8.79 5.29 0.44
C LEU A 117 9.06 4.60 -0.90
N LEU A 118 10.17 4.95 -1.57
CA LEU A 118 10.56 4.33 -2.84
C LEU A 118 10.72 2.81 -2.69
N HIS A 119 11.47 2.36 -1.68
CA HIS A 119 11.67 0.94 -1.38
C HIS A 119 10.36 0.21 -1.14
N MET A 120 9.44 0.82 -0.37
CA MET A 120 8.11 0.24 -0.14
C MET A 120 7.35 0.07 -1.46
N VAL A 121 7.31 1.09 -2.32
CA VAL A 121 6.56 1.03 -3.59
C VAL A 121 7.16 -0.01 -4.54
N VAL A 122 8.49 -0.06 -4.67
CA VAL A 122 9.17 -1.09 -5.48
C VAL A 122 8.84 -2.49 -4.96
N PHE A 123 8.86 -2.69 -3.64
CA PHE A 123 8.46 -3.97 -3.04
C PHE A 123 7.00 -4.32 -3.36
N LEU A 124 6.06 -3.39 -3.17
CA LEU A 124 4.64 -3.61 -3.47
C LEU A 124 4.41 -3.94 -4.96
N ASN A 125 5.11 -3.26 -5.87
CA ASN A 125 5.08 -3.58 -7.30
C ASN A 125 5.60 -4.99 -7.59
N ARG A 126 6.63 -5.45 -6.87
CA ARG A 126 7.20 -6.80 -7.03
C ARG A 126 6.21 -7.89 -6.66
N ILE A 127 5.51 -7.73 -5.51
CA ILE A 127 4.62 -8.76 -4.97
C ILE A 127 3.21 -8.76 -5.59
N ILE A 128 2.89 -7.85 -6.52
CA ILE A 128 1.52 -7.63 -7.00
C ILE A 128 0.86 -8.91 -7.55
N PHE A 129 1.65 -9.80 -8.17
CA PHE A 129 1.19 -11.09 -8.70
C PHE A 129 1.19 -12.22 -7.66
N GLU A 130 1.91 -12.05 -6.55
CA GLU A 130 1.95 -12.99 -5.43
C GLU A 130 0.72 -12.84 -4.52
N LEU A 131 0.06 -11.67 -4.56
CA LEU A 131 -1.18 -11.43 -3.83
C LEU A 131 -2.34 -12.27 -4.40
N PRO A 132 -3.19 -12.87 -3.53
CA PRO A 132 -4.34 -13.67 -3.98
C PRO A 132 -5.37 -12.82 -4.73
N GLY A 133 -6.17 -13.44 -5.60
CA GLY A 133 -7.23 -12.76 -6.37
C GLY A 133 -8.31 -12.10 -5.51
N SER A 134 -8.51 -12.56 -4.27
CA SER A 134 -9.41 -11.92 -3.30
C SER A 134 -8.98 -10.51 -2.89
N LEU A 135 -7.74 -10.11 -3.18
CA LEU A 135 -7.18 -8.79 -2.89
C LEU A 135 -7.00 -7.93 -4.15
N ASP A 136 -7.82 -8.13 -5.19
CA ASP A 136 -7.69 -7.38 -6.45
C ASP A 136 -7.87 -5.86 -6.27
N ASN A 137 -8.67 -5.41 -5.29
CA ASN A 137 -8.74 -3.99 -4.95
C ASN A 137 -7.40 -3.43 -4.47
N LEU A 138 -6.67 -4.20 -3.64
CA LEU A 138 -5.36 -3.80 -3.17
C LEU A 138 -4.34 -3.74 -4.32
N LYS A 139 -4.36 -4.74 -5.20
CA LYS A 139 -3.51 -4.75 -6.41
C LYS A 139 -3.76 -3.53 -7.29
N ASN A 140 -5.03 -3.17 -7.48
CA ASN A 140 -5.40 -1.94 -8.19
C ASN A 140 -4.85 -0.70 -7.49
N SER A 141 -4.93 -0.60 -6.16
CA SER A 141 -4.36 0.52 -5.40
C SER A 141 -2.84 0.60 -5.50
N ILE A 142 -2.13 -0.53 -5.50
CA ILE A 142 -0.68 -0.59 -5.74
C ILE A 142 -0.34 -0.09 -7.14
N ALA A 143 -1.05 -0.59 -8.16
CA ALA A 143 -0.84 -0.19 -9.55
C ALA A 143 -1.07 1.33 -9.75
N LEU A 144 -2.14 1.88 -9.17
CA LEU A 144 -2.43 3.32 -9.21
C LEU A 144 -1.37 4.15 -8.49
N LEU A 145 -0.82 3.66 -7.37
CA LEU A 145 0.28 4.33 -6.68
C LEU A 145 1.54 4.38 -7.56
N CYS A 146 1.90 3.25 -8.18
CA CYS A 146 3.05 3.18 -9.09
C CYS A 146 2.87 4.11 -10.30
N GLU A 147 1.69 4.10 -10.93
CA GLU A 147 1.35 5.01 -12.02
C GLU A 147 1.47 6.49 -11.59
N LYS A 148 0.98 6.83 -10.40
CA LYS A 148 1.05 8.20 -9.88
C LYS A 148 2.49 8.65 -9.65
N MET A 149 3.35 7.79 -9.10
CA MET A 149 4.77 8.10 -8.91
C MET A 149 5.52 8.27 -10.23
N PHE A 150 5.17 7.48 -11.24
CA PHE A 150 5.70 7.63 -12.59
C PHE A 150 5.32 8.99 -13.20
N HIS A 151 4.02 9.34 -13.23
CA HIS A 151 3.55 10.60 -13.82
C HIS A 151 4.08 11.85 -13.11
N LEU A 152 4.34 11.75 -11.81
CA LEU A 152 4.92 12.84 -11.03
C LEU A 152 6.46 12.89 -11.07
N ASN A 153 7.10 12.01 -11.84
CA ASN A 153 8.54 11.94 -12.04
C ASN A 153 9.36 11.76 -10.75
N TYR A 154 8.84 11.03 -9.77
CA TYR A 154 9.53 10.76 -8.51
C TYR A 154 10.66 9.71 -8.64
N LEU A 155 10.86 9.14 -9.83
CA LEU A 155 11.71 7.97 -10.07
C LEU A 155 12.59 8.11 -11.32
N TYR A 156 13.08 9.32 -11.60
CA TYR A 156 13.78 9.69 -12.84
C TYR A 156 14.84 8.69 -13.35
N GLN A 157 15.49 7.94 -12.45
CA GLN A 157 16.52 6.94 -12.79
C GLN A 157 16.07 5.47 -12.61
N ASP A 158 14.97 5.23 -11.90
CA ASP A 158 14.52 3.91 -11.45
C ASP A 158 13.12 3.52 -11.99
N HIS A 159 12.67 4.19 -13.05
CA HIS A 159 11.33 4.01 -13.61
C HIS A 159 11.00 2.56 -13.98
N GLU A 160 11.99 1.78 -14.43
CA GLU A 160 11.80 0.38 -14.81
C GLU A 160 11.37 -0.48 -13.61
N LEU A 161 11.84 -0.17 -12.40
CA LEU A 161 11.61 -0.96 -11.18
C LEU A 161 10.15 -0.97 -10.73
N ILE A 162 9.39 0.08 -11.05
CA ILE A 162 7.97 0.20 -10.64
C ILE A 162 6.97 0.02 -11.78
N THR A 163 7.43 0.06 -13.04
CA THR A 163 6.51 0.10 -14.20
C THR A 163 6.21 -1.29 -14.76
N PHE A 164 7.17 -2.21 -14.77
CA PHE A 164 7.03 -3.49 -15.48
C PHE A 164 5.87 -4.35 -14.96
N ASN A 165 5.86 -4.67 -13.66
CA ASN A 165 4.79 -5.51 -13.08
C ASN A 165 3.43 -4.80 -13.06
N THR A 166 3.42 -3.50 -12.78
CA THR A 166 2.21 -2.68 -12.85
C THR A 166 1.60 -2.72 -14.25
N LEU A 167 2.41 -2.56 -15.30
CA LEU A 167 1.95 -2.65 -16.69
C LEU A 167 1.39 -4.03 -17.02
N LEU A 168 2.13 -5.09 -16.68
CA LEU A 168 1.66 -6.47 -16.90
C LEU A 168 0.35 -6.74 -16.14
N TYR A 169 0.21 -6.23 -14.91
CA TYR A 169 -1.00 -6.40 -14.11
C TYR A 169 -2.18 -5.68 -14.76
N VAL A 170 -1.99 -4.43 -15.19
CA VAL A 170 -3.03 -3.64 -15.87
C VAL A 170 -3.45 -4.33 -17.17
N ILE A 171 -2.51 -4.81 -17.98
CA ILE A 171 -2.80 -5.57 -19.22
C ILE A 171 -3.60 -6.83 -18.88
N LYS A 172 -3.12 -7.65 -17.94
CA LYS A 172 -3.80 -8.90 -17.54
C LYS A 172 -5.22 -8.63 -17.07
N ARG A 173 -5.43 -7.59 -16.27
CA ARG A 173 -6.75 -7.18 -15.78
C ARG A 173 -7.67 -6.72 -16.92
N SER A 174 -7.15 -5.87 -17.82
CA SER A 174 -7.91 -5.38 -18.97
C SER A 174 -8.30 -6.50 -19.94
N LEU A 175 -7.45 -7.50 -20.11
CA LEU A 175 -7.74 -8.70 -20.92
C LEU A 175 -8.68 -9.69 -20.22
N ALA A 176 -8.66 -9.73 -18.88
CA ALA A 176 -9.54 -10.57 -18.08
C ALA A 176 -10.99 -10.05 -18.03
N ALA A 177 -11.20 -8.75 -18.30
CA ALA A 177 -12.53 -8.21 -18.55
C ALA A 177 -13.06 -8.85 -19.85
N LYS A 178 -13.92 -9.87 -19.70
CA LYS A 178 -14.53 -10.58 -20.83
C LYS A 178 -15.30 -9.63 -21.75
N PRO A 179 -15.40 -9.97 -23.05
CA PRO A 179 -16.12 -9.17 -24.03
C PRO A 179 -17.59 -9.05 -23.63
N THR A 180 -18.14 -7.85 -23.73
CA THR A 180 -19.58 -7.64 -23.77
C THR A 180 -20.13 -8.51 -24.89
N ILE A 181 -20.85 -9.58 -24.54
CA ILE A 181 -21.64 -10.38 -25.49
C ILE A 181 -22.79 -9.47 -25.94
N GLY A 182 -22.52 -8.65 -26.95
CA GLY A 182 -23.49 -7.79 -27.61
C GLY A 182 -24.07 -8.40 -28.90
N TRP A 183 -23.97 -9.72 -29.06
CA TRP A 183 -24.44 -10.44 -30.24
C TRP A 183 -25.03 -11.79 -29.84
N LEU A 184 -26.22 -11.81 -29.22
CA LEU A 184 -27.02 -13.02 -29.08
C LEU A 184 -28.54 -12.76 -28.98
N ASN A 185 -29.02 -11.58 -29.42
CA ASN A 185 -30.46 -11.28 -29.58
C ASN A 185 -30.78 -10.87 -31.02
N VAL A 186 -30.34 -11.68 -31.98
CA VAL A 186 -30.95 -11.72 -33.32
C VAL A 186 -31.07 -13.20 -33.67
N ILE A 187 -32.23 -13.78 -33.35
CA ILE A 187 -33.06 -14.72 -34.14
C ILE A 187 -34.38 -14.84 -33.38
#